data_AF-A0A0A7DK27-F1
#
_entry.id   AF-A0A0A7DK27-F1
#
_cell.length_a   1.000
_cell.length_b   1.000
_cell.length_c   1.000
_cell.angle_alpha   90.00
_cell.angle_beta   90.00
_cell.angle_gamma   90.00
#
_symmetry.space_group_name_H-M   'P 1'
#
loop_
_entity.id
_entity.type
_entity.pdbx_description
1 polymer ?
#
loop_
_entity_poly.entity_id
_entity_poly.type
_entity_poly.pdbx_seq_one_letter_code
_entity_poly.pdbx_strand_id
1 'polypeptide(L)'
;NEIVSVPERGRIDVVTRSLIVKAEGTEMTKTHNWLLCPKGETLTEEIELQLPNDVIDGSARASISVLGDIMGRALKNLDGLLRMPYGCGEQNMALLAPNIYILQYLKNTQQLTPTILEKATNFLTSGYQRQLNYKHFDGAYSTFGSGEGNTWLTAFVLRSFAKAQSFIYISPENIKESKTWLSDHQYKDGCFQKLGKLFNNRMKGGVSDNVTLGAYITAAFLEMEMSVNDDVVNQSLSCLKEHIGDLSNTYTTALMAYVFTLAGDMETRDHLLQHLDKVSVKEGNLLHWTQTATDTSASLSVEISSYVLLAKLSASPTTEDLGYASSIIRWLTRQQNHYGGFSSTQD
;
A
#
# COMPACT_ATOMS: atom_id res chain seq x y z
N ASN A 1 59.22 -31.86 -40.62
CA ASN A 1 58.02 -32.71 -40.79
C ASN A 1 57.86 -33.59 -39.57
N GLU A 2 57.21 -33.09 -38.53
CA GLU A 2 56.80 -33.93 -37.41
C GLU A 2 55.59 -34.77 -37.82
N ILE A 3 55.66 -36.07 -37.56
CA ILE A 3 54.65 -37.05 -37.92
C ILE A 3 53.47 -36.86 -36.96
N VAL A 4 52.32 -36.47 -37.50
CA VAL A 4 51.06 -36.39 -36.75
C VAL A 4 50.63 -37.82 -36.38
N SER A 5 50.66 -38.14 -35.09
CA SER A 5 50.11 -39.40 -34.58
C SER A 5 48.65 -39.20 -34.18
N VAL A 6 47.75 -40.01 -34.76
CA VAL A 6 46.34 -40.04 -34.39
C VAL A 6 46.17 -41.14 -33.32
N PRO A 7 45.69 -40.82 -32.11
CA PRO A 7 45.59 -41.80 -31.02
C PRO A 7 44.53 -42.88 -31.32
N GLU A 8 44.85 -44.14 -31.03
CA GLU A 8 44.01 -45.32 -31.35
C GLU A 8 42.68 -45.41 -30.58
N ARG A 9 42.49 -44.61 -29.52
CA ARG A 9 41.20 -44.43 -28.85
C ARG A 9 40.85 -42.94 -28.82
N GLY A 10 39.71 -42.59 -29.42
CA GLY A 10 39.11 -41.27 -29.27
C GLY A 10 38.92 -40.95 -27.78
N ARG A 11 39.27 -39.74 -27.35
CA ARG A 11 39.00 -39.27 -25.99
C ARG A 11 37.49 -39.10 -25.86
N ILE A 12 36.88 -39.83 -24.92
CA ILE A 12 35.45 -39.68 -24.61
C ILE A 12 35.31 -38.49 -23.68
N ASP A 13 34.61 -37.46 -24.13
CA ASP A 13 34.15 -36.35 -23.31
C ASP A 13 32.65 -36.54 -23.05
N VAL A 14 32.24 -36.58 -21.78
CA VAL A 14 30.85 -36.82 -21.38
C VAL A 14 30.32 -35.55 -20.72
N VAL A 15 29.35 -34.92 -21.39
CA VAL A 15 28.63 -33.76 -20.85
C VAL A 15 27.27 -34.20 -20.36
N THR A 16 27.12 -34.29 -19.03
CA THR A 16 25.81 -34.51 -18.39
C THR A 16 25.16 -33.17 -18.10
N ARG A 17 23.92 -32.97 -18.56
CA ARG A 17 23.10 -31.81 -18.23
C ARG A 17 21.77 -32.26 -17.64
N SER A 18 21.37 -31.62 -16.55
CA SER A 18 20.06 -31.86 -15.94
C SER A 18 19.01 -30.96 -16.58
N LEU A 19 17.83 -31.53 -16.85
CA LEU A 19 16.65 -30.78 -17.27
C LEU A 19 15.61 -30.82 -16.14
N ILE A 20 15.16 -29.63 -15.71
CA ILE A 20 14.07 -29.53 -14.72
C ILE A 20 12.75 -29.60 -15.46
N VAL A 21 12.00 -30.67 -15.26
CA VAL A 21 10.63 -30.81 -15.78
C VAL A 21 9.67 -30.28 -14.72
N LYS A 22 8.81 -29.34 -15.11
CA LYS A 22 7.73 -28.81 -14.27
C LYS A 22 6.42 -29.52 -14.61
N ALA A 23 5.53 -29.63 -13.63
CA ALA A 23 4.16 -30.09 -13.87
C ALA A 23 3.45 -29.17 -14.88
N GLU A 24 2.50 -29.75 -15.62
CA GLU A 24 1.64 -29.01 -16.55
C GLU A 24 0.57 -28.21 -15.81
N GLY A 25 -0.31 -27.51 -16.54
CA GLY A 25 -1.41 -26.74 -15.97
C GLY A 25 -1.01 -25.37 -15.41
N THR A 26 -1.91 -24.81 -14.59
CA THR A 26 -1.74 -23.49 -13.95
C THR A 26 -1.53 -23.67 -12.45
N GLU A 27 -0.44 -23.14 -11.91
CA GLU A 27 -0.18 -23.20 -10.47
C GLU A 27 -1.20 -22.35 -9.70
N MET A 28 -1.85 -22.95 -8.70
CA MET A 28 -2.72 -22.26 -7.76
C MET A 28 -2.12 -22.27 -6.37
N THR A 29 -2.06 -21.09 -5.74
CA THR A 29 -1.50 -20.93 -4.39
C THR A 29 -2.58 -20.44 -3.43
N LYS A 30 -2.86 -21.22 -2.39
CA LYS A 30 -3.67 -20.79 -1.24
C LYS A 30 -2.75 -20.46 -0.07
N THR A 31 -2.95 -19.31 0.56
CA THR A 31 -2.11 -18.84 1.66
C THR A 31 -2.94 -18.74 2.93
N HIS A 32 -2.38 -19.23 4.02
CA HIS A 32 -2.96 -19.12 5.36
C HIS A 32 -1.92 -18.50 6.29
N ASN A 33 -2.34 -17.48 7.03
CA ASN A 33 -1.49 -16.71 7.93
C ASN A 33 -2.15 -16.61 9.30
N TRP A 34 -1.35 -16.64 10.36
CA TRP A 34 -1.81 -16.41 11.72
C TRP A 34 -0.83 -15.51 12.46
N LEU A 35 -1.36 -14.68 13.35
CA LEU A 35 -0.58 -13.87 14.28
C LEU A 35 -0.82 -14.39 15.70
N LEU A 36 0.19 -15.05 16.27
CA LEU A 36 0.15 -15.62 17.61
C LEU A 36 0.98 -14.74 18.55
N CYS A 37 0.34 -14.19 19.58
CA CYS A 37 0.99 -13.38 20.61
C CYS A 37 0.76 -14.02 21.99
N PRO A 38 1.52 -15.06 22.36
CA PRO A 38 1.33 -15.75 23.63
C PRO A 38 1.71 -14.82 24.79
N LYS A 39 0.72 -14.43 25.61
CA LYS A 39 0.92 -13.65 26.85
C LYS A 39 1.07 -14.59 28.06
N GLY A 40 1.92 -15.61 27.93
CA GLY A 40 2.09 -16.67 28.93
C GLY A 40 1.12 -17.85 28.78
N GLU A 41 0.19 -17.81 27.82
CA GLU A 41 -0.72 -18.90 27.48
C GLU A 41 -0.31 -19.62 26.19
N THR A 42 -0.66 -20.90 26.07
CA THR A 42 -0.44 -21.68 24.85
C THR A 42 -1.56 -21.39 23.85
N LEU A 43 -1.21 -20.87 22.68
CA LEU A 43 -2.13 -20.60 21.58
C LEU A 43 -1.94 -21.67 20.49
N THR A 44 -3.05 -22.22 19.98
CA THR A 44 -3.05 -23.26 18.94
C THR A 44 -4.00 -22.86 17.82
N GLU A 45 -3.58 -23.08 16.58
CA GLU A 45 -4.40 -22.88 15.37
C GLU A 45 -4.22 -24.11 14.48
N GLU A 46 -5.30 -24.59 13.89
CA GLU A 46 -5.32 -25.78 13.03
C GLU A 46 -5.87 -25.43 11.65
N ILE A 47 -5.41 -26.17 10.64
CA ILE A 47 -5.93 -26.02 9.29
C ILE A 47 -6.02 -27.35 8.56
N GLU A 48 -7.10 -27.49 7.80
CA GLU A 48 -7.28 -28.55 6.83
C GLU A 48 -6.89 -28.05 5.43
N LEU A 49 -5.91 -28.72 4.80
CA LEU A 49 -5.46 -28.37 3.46
C LEU A 49 -6.31 -29.11 2.41
N GLN A 50 -7.27 -28.39 1.81
CA GLN A 50 -8.11 -28.93 0.76
C GLN A 50 -7.52 -28.68 -0.64
N LEU A 51 -7.18 -29.78 -1.33
CA LEU A 51 -6.74 -29.78 -2.73
C LEU A 51 -7.96 -29.85 -3.67
N PRO A 52 -7.93 -29.17 -4.82
CA PRO A 52 -9.01 -29.25 -5.79
C PRO A 52 -8.99 -30.61 -6.52
N ASN A 53 -10.13 -31.01 -7.08
CA ASN A 53 -10.31 -32.33 -7.71
C ASN A 53 -9.44 -32.53 -8.97
N ASP A 54 -9.02 -31.45 -9.61
CA ASP A 54 -8.22 -31.39 -10.84
C ASP A 54 -6.71 -31.21 -10.57
N VAL A 55 -6.25 -31.50 -9.35
CA VAL A 55 -4.82 -31.43 -9.00
C VAL A 55 -4.00 -32.46 -9.79
N ILE A 56 -2.86 -32.03 -10.33
CA ILE A 56 -1.94 -32.90 -11.05
C ILE A 56 -1.07 -33.66 -10.04
N ASP A 57 -0.93 -34.97 -10.22
CA ASP A 57 -0.15 -35.81 -9.30
C ASP A 57 1.30 -35.31 -9.14
N GLY A 58 1.76 -35.23 -7.90
CA GLY A 58 3.11 -34.74 -7.57
C GLY A 58 3.32 -33.23 -7.70
N SER A 59 2.30 -32.46 -8.11
CA SER A 59 2.37 -30.99 -8.19
C SER A 59 2.16 -30.28 -6.85
N ALA A 60 1.46 -30.93 -5.91
CA ALA A 60 1.09 -30.33 -4.63
C ALA A 60 2.32 -30.14 -3.73
N ARG A 61 2.44 -28.94 -3.17
CA ARG A 61 3.52 -28.57 -2.23
C ARG A 61 2.96 -27.69 -1.12
N ALA A 62 3.43 -27.94 0.10
CA ALA A 62 3.12 -27.12 1.27
C ALA A 62 4.42 -26.59 1.89
N SER A 63 4.41 -25.33 2.32
CA SER A 63 5.53 -24.72 3.03
C SER A 63 5.01 -23.94 4.24
N ILE A 64 5.75 -24.01 5.35
CA ILE A 64 5.42 -23.30 6.59
C ILE A 64 6.57 -22.35 6.91
N SER A 65 6.23 -21.13 7.31
CA SER A 65 7.19 -20.11 7.73
C SER A 65 6.72 -19.46 9.03
N VAL A 66 7.60 -19.44 10.03
CA VAL A 66 7.37 -18.84 11.35
C VAL A 66 8.31 -17.64 11.50
N LEU A 67 7.75 -16.48 11.84
CA LEU A 67 8.46 -15.20 11.87
C LEU A 67 7.97 -14.39 13.07
N GLY A 68 8.87 -13.62 13.68
CA GLY A 68 8.54 -12.74 14.83
C GLY A 68 8.06 -11.35 14.44
N ASP A 69 7.85 -11.10 13.14
CA ASP A 69 7.52 -9.79 12.58
C ASP A 69 6.27 -9.91 11.68
N ILE A 70 5.32 -8.99 11.82
CA ILE A 70 4.04 -8.98 11.09
C ILE A 70 4.22 -8.81 9.56
N MET A 71 5.29 -8.16 9.13
CA MET A 71 5.71 -8.03 7.73
C MET A 71 6.86 -8.98 7.40
N GLY A 72 7.24 -9.89 8.29
CA GLY A 72 8.42 -10.75 8.12
C GLY A 72 8.39 -11.59 6.85
N ARG A 73 7.19 -11.99 6.37
CA ARG A 73 7.05 -12.74 5.12
C ARG A 73 7.41 -11.88 3.92
N ALA A 74 6.94 -10.64 3.94
CA ALA A 74 7.25 -9.63 2.96
C ALA A 74 8.78 -9.39 2.97
N LEU A 75 9.35 -9.12 4.14
CA LEU A 75 10.78 -8.84 4.30
C LEU A 75 11.70 -10.01 3.92
N LYS A 76 11.26 -11.27 4.04
CA LYS A 76 12.03 -12.41 3.54
C LYS A 76 12.19 -12.38 2.01
N ASN A 77 11.24 -11.78 1.30
CA ASN A 77 11.27 -11.56 -0.14
C ASN A 77 11.49 -10.08 -0.49
N LEU A 78 12.35 -9.40 0.28
CA LEU A 78 12.60 -7.97 0.08
C LEU A 78 13.09 -7.64 -1.33
N ASP A 79 13.86 -8.53 -1.96
CA ASP A 79 14.30 -8.36 -3.36
C ASP A 79 13.16 -8.45 -4.38
N GLY A 80 12.09 -9.18 -4.07
CA GLY A 80 10.87 -9.24 -4.88
C GLY A 80 9.92 -8.07 -4.64
N LEU A 81 9.97 -7.47 -3.44
CA LEU A 81 9.14 -6.32 -3.05
C LEU A 81 9.76 -4.98 -3.46
N LEU A 82 11.06 -4.80 -3.26
CA LEU A 82 11.80 -3.63 -3.73
C LEU A 82 12.00 -3.77 -5.24
N ARG A 83 11.18 -3.03 -6.00
CA ARG A 83 11.19 -3.10 -7.46
C ARG A 83 11.64 -1.79 -8.06
N MET A 84 12.51 -1.87 -9.05
CA MET A 84 12.91 -0.69 -9.82
C MET A 84 11.67 -0.08 -10.51
N PRO A 85 11.36 1.21 -10.29
CA PRO A 85 10.23 1.85 -10.95
C PRO A 85 10.41 1.93 -12.47
N TYR A 86 9.35 1.61 -13.21
CA TYR A 86 9.31 1.66 -14.67
C TYR A 86 7.90 1.95 -15.19
N GLY A 87 7.77 2.10 -16.51
CA GLY A 87 6.47 2.34 -17.15
C GLY A 87 6.06 3.81 -17.14
N CYS A 88 4.77 4.04 -17.38
CA CYS A 88 4.15 5.37 -17.40
C CYS A 88 3.99 5.97 -15.98
N GLY A 89 3.48 7.20 -15.85
CA GLY A 89 3.39 7.88 -14.54
C GLY A 89 2.58 7.12 -13.49
N GLU A 90 1.53 6.42 -13.90
CA GLU A 90 0.76 5.52 -13.02
C GLU A 90 1.61 4.31 -12.57
N GLN A 91 2.18 3.56 -13.52
CA GLN A 91 2.97 2.36 -13.24
C GLN A 91 4.22 2.66 -12.41
N ASN A 92 4.87 3.79 -12.70
CA ASN A 92 6.03 4.25 -11.96
C ASN A 92 5.68 4.50 -10.51
N MET A 93 4.58 5.21 -10.22
CA MET A 93 4.12 5.45 -8.86
C MET A 93 3.67 4.18 -8.14
N ALA A 94 3.06 3.22 -8.87
CA ALA A 94 2.67 1.94 -8.31
C ALA A 94 3.84 1.09 -7.80
N LEU A 95 5.06 1.35 -8.30
CA LEU A 95 6.29 0.71 -7.84
C LEU A 95 7.08 1.60 -6.87
N LEU A 96 7.03 2.92 -7.06
CA LEU A 96 7.77 3.87 -6.24
C LEU A 96 7.17 3.97 -4.82
N ALA A 97 5.85 4.09 -4.68
CA ALA A 97 5.21 4.27 -3.38
C ALA A 97 5.47 3.09 -2.41
N PRO A 98 5.29 1.81 -2.80
CA PRO A 98 5.61 0.69 -1.93
C PRO A 98 7.07 0.67 -1.45
N ASN A 99 8.03 1.01 -2.31
CA ASN A 99 9.45 1.09 -1.92
C ASN A 99 9.68 2.09 -0.77
N ILE A 100 8.96 3.21 -0.77
CA ILE A 100 9.06 4.24 0.27
C ILE A 100 8.53 3.69 1.60
N TYR A 101 7.33 3.09 1.60
CA TYR A 101 6.71 2.55 2.81
C TYR A 101 7.48 1.37 3.39
N ILE A 102 8.08 0.52 2.55
CA ILE A 102 8.97 -0.56 2.98
C ILE A 102 10.19 0.00 3.72
N LEU A 103 10.81 1.07 3.18
CA LEU A 103 11.93 1.73 3.85
C LEU A 103 11.52 2.39 5.17
N GLN A 104 10.35 3.01 5.24
CA GLN A 104 9.82 3.58 6.49
C GLN A 104 9.60 2.48 7.53
N TYR A 105 9.01 1.35 7.13
CA TYR A 105 8.83 0.19 8.00
C TYR A 105 10.16 -0.30 8.56
N LEU A 106 11.12 -0.61 7.69
CA LEU A 106 12.45 -1.12 8.08
C LEU A 106 13.21 -0.14 8.96
N LYS A 107 13.08 1.18 8.70
CA LYS A 107 13.70 2.22 9.53
C LYS A 107 13.09 2.24 10.93
N ASN A 108 11.75 2.21 11.03
CA ASN A 108 11.04 2.28 12.30
C ASN A 108 11.17 1.01 13.14
N THR A 109 11.30 -0.16 12.50
CA THR A 109 11.54 -1.44 13.19
C THR A 109 13.02 -1.73 13.44
N GLN A 110 13.92 -0.80 13.10
CA GLN A 110 15.37 -0.93 13.28
C GLN A 110 15.98 -2.12 12.51
N GLN A 111 15.35 -2.53 11.40
CA GLN A 111 15.79 -3.63 10.53
C GLN A 111 16.46 -3.16 9.23
N LEU A 112 16.59 -1.84 9.03
CA LEU A 112 17.17 -1.26 7.82
C LEU A 112 18.71 -1.41 7.81
N THR A 113 19.22 -2.19 6.86
CA THR A 113 20.66 -2.35 6.64
C THR A 113 21.21 -1.34 5.62
N PRO A 114 22.51 -0.99 5.65
CA PRO A 114 23.11 -0.08 4.68
C PRO A 114 22.96 -0.56 3.23
N THR A 115 23.08 -1.86 2.97
CA THR A 115 22.94 -2.45 1.62
C THR A 115 21.52 -2.30 1.08
N ILE A 116 20.51 -2.51 1.93
CA ILE A 116 19.10 -2.32 1.56
C ILE A 116 18.85 -0.84 1.26
N LEU A 117 19.35 0.05 2.13
CA LEU A 117 19.20 1.49 1.96
C LEU A 117 19.82 1.98 0.66
N GLU A 118 21.04 1.56 0.33
CA GLU A 118 21.71 1.95 -0.92
C GLU A 118 20.90 1.51 -2.15
N LYS A 119 20.49 0.24 -2.19
CA LYS A 119 19.67 -0.29 -3.29
C LYS A 119 18.35 0.45 -3.44
N ALA A 120 17.63 0.66 -2.33
CA ALA A 120 16.35 1.33 -2.33
C ALA A 120 16.49 2.82 -2.70
N THR A 121 17.50 3.53 -2.20
CA THR A 121 17.81 4.92 -2.55
C THR A 121 18.06 5.08 -4.05
N ASN A 122 18.76 4.13 -4.69
CA ASN A 122 18.93 4.11 -6.15
C ASN A 122 17.59 3.95 -6.88
N PHE A 123 16.71 3.07 -6.41
CA PHE A 123 15.37 2.89 -6.97
C PHE A 123 14.48 4.13 -6.77
N LEU A 124 14.51 4.73 -5.59
CA LEU A 124 13.76 5.94 -5.27
C LEU A 124 14.23 7.12 -6.13
N THR A 125 15.55 7.32 -6.25
CA THR A 125 16.13 8.41 -7.05
C THR A 125 15.77 8.24 -8.53
N SER A 126 15.89 7.03 -9.06
CA SER A 126 15.51 6.73 -10.45
C SER A 126 14.01 6.93 -10.68
N GLY A 127 13.16 6.46 -9.76
CA GLY A 127 11.72 6.61 -9.84
C GLY A 127 11.25 8.07 -9.71
N TYR A 128 11.91 8.86 -8.85
CA TYR A 128 11.67 10.30 -8.74
C TYR A 128 11.97 11.02 -10.06
N GLN A 129 13.19 10.85 -10.59
CA GLN A 129 13.59 11.46 -11.86
C GLN A 129 12.69 11.01 -13.01
N ARG A 130 12.28 9.74 -13.02
CA ARG A 130 11.33 9.23 -14.01
C ARG A 130 9.96 9.89 -13.88
N GLN A 131 9.45 10.06 -12.66
CA GLN A 131 8.14 10.65 -12.41
C GLN A 131 8.07 12.10 -12.86
N LEU A 132 9.17 12.85 -12.78
CA LEU A 132 9.24 14.23 -13.26
C LEU A 132 8.99 14.37 -14.77
N ASN A 133 9.22 13.33 -15.58
CA ASN A 133 8.85 13.34 -17.00
C ASN A 133 7.33 13.39 -17.23
N TYR A 134 6.54 13.11 -16.18
CA TYR A 134 5.08 13.15 -16.22
C TYR A 134 4.49 14.37 -15.51
N LYS A 135 5.34 15.29 -15.06
CA LYS A 135 4.98 16.56 -14.46
C LYS A 135 4.69 17.61 -15.54
N HIS A 136 3.60 18.34 -15.39
CA HIS A 136 3.23 19.46 -16.24
C HIS A 136 3.93 20.76 -15.80
N PHE A 137 3.92 21.76 -16.67
CA PHE A 137 4.51 23.07 -16.38
C PHE A 137 3.82 23.79 -15.20
N ASP A 138 2.52 23.59 -15.05
CA ASP A 138 1.70 24.14 -13.97
C ASP A 138 1.80 23.35 -12.65
N GLY A 139 2.55 22.24 -12.62
CA GLY A 139 2.78 21.44 -11.42
C GLY A 139 1.89 20.19 -11.29
N ALA A 140 0.96 19.96 -12.23
CA ALA A 140 0.13 18.75 -12.23
C ALA A 140 0.92 17.49 -12.63
N TYR A 141 0.40 16.31 -12.28
CA TYR A 141 0.85 15.04 -12.84
C TYR A 141 -0.27 14.36 -13.64
N SER A 142 0.10 13.67 -14.71
CA SER A 142 -0.81 12.89 -15.55
C SER A 142 -0.19 11.53 -15.92
N THR A 143 -0.99 10.59 -16.42
CA THR A 143 -0.53 9.23 -16.76
C THR A 143 0.61 9.23 -17.78
N PHE A 144 0.56 10.13 -18.76
CA PHE A 144 1.50 10.18 -19.89
C PHE A 144 2.34 11.45 -19.95
N GLY A 145 2.19 12.37 -19.01
CA GLY A 145 2.90 13.66 -19.01
C GLY A 145 2.32 14.69 -19.98
N SER A 146 1.24 14.35 -20.67
CA SER A 146 0.51 15.19 -21.61
C SER A 146 -0.99 15.02 -21.43
N GLY A 147 -1.78 16.03 -21.81
CA GLY A 147 -3.23 16.04 -21.66
C GLY A 147 -3.65 16.75 -20.38
N GLU A 148 -4.81 16.37 -19.84
CA GLU A 148 -5.36 16.97 -18.62
C GLU A 148 -4.63 16.46 -17.37
N GLY A 149 -4.29 17.37 -16.45
CA GLY A 149 -3.74 17.03 -15.14
C GLY A 149 -4.73 16.22 -14.31
N ASN A 150 -4.23 15.28 -13.50
CA ASN A 150 -5.08 14.43 -12.67
C ASN A 150 -4.94 14.80 -11.20
N THR A 151 -6.03 15.22 -10.55
CA THR A 151 -5.99 15.69 -9.16
C THR A 151 -5.61 14.60 -8.17
N TRP A 152 -6.15 13.39 -8.33
CA TRP A 152 -5.79 12.25 -7.49
C TRP A 152 -4.32 11.86 -7.63
N LEU A 153 -3.82 11.70 -8.87
CA LEU A 153 -2.43 11.31 -9.13
C LEU A 153 -1.46 12.38 -8.60
N THR A 154 -1.79 13.66 -8.79
CA THR A 154 -0.98 14.76 -8.29
C THR A 154 -0.87 14.72 -6.77
N ALA A 155 -1.98 14.50 -6.07
CA ALA A 155 -1.98 14.34 -4.62
C ALA A 155 -1.23 13.08 -4.15
N PHE A 156 -1.37 11.96 -4.86
CA PHE A 156 -0.65 10.72 -4.56
C PHE A 156 0.87 10.86 -4.74
N VAL A 157 1.29 11.51 -5.83
CA VAL A 157 2.70 11.84 -6.08
C VAL A 157 3.23 12.76 -4.99
N LEU A 158 2.49 13.82 -4.66
CA LEU A 158 2.88 14.78 -3.63
C LEU A 158 3.06 14.12 -2.25
N ARG A 159 2.07 13.33 -1.81
CA ARG A 159 2.11 12.54 -0.57
C ARG A 159 3.31 11.61 -0.53
N SER A 160 3.56 10.88 -1.62
CA SER A 160 4.67 9.93 -1.71
C SER A 160 6.02 10.65 -1.70
N PHE A 161 6.14 11.75 -2.42
CA PHE A 161 7.37 12.55 -2.48
C PHE A 161 7.74 13.15 -1.13
N ALA A 162 6.75 13.65 -0.38
CA ALA A 162 6.99 14.15 0.98
C ALA A 162 7.56 13.05 1.89
N LYS A 163 7.01 11.83 1.84
CA LYS A 163 7.57 10.69 2.59
C LYS A 163 8.96 10.28 2.08
N ALA A 164 9.22 10.38 0.78
CA ALA A 164 10.52 10.06 0.18
C ALA A 164 11.64 11.03 0.60
N GLN A 165 11.33 12.26 1.04
CA GLN A 165 12.31 13.23 1.54
C GLN A 165 13.14 12.70 2.72
N SER A 166 12.63 11.70 3.45
CA SER A 166 13.37 11.03 4.53
C SER A 166 14.53 10.15 4.06
N PHE A 167 14.63 9.86 2.75
CA PHE A 167 15.61 8.93 2.17
C PHE A 167 16.37 9.52 0.99
N ILE A 168 15.72 10.36 0.18
CA ILE A 168 16.32 10.99 -1.01
C ILE A 168 16.03 12.48 -1.07
N TYR A 169 16.84 13.23 -1.82
CA TYR A 169 16.56 14.63 -2.10
C TYR A 169 15.39 14.76 -3.08
N ILE A 170 14.38 15.52 -2.68
CA ILE A 170 13.25 15.95 -3.51
C ILE A 170 13.27 17.47 -3.54
N SER A 171 13.21 18.06 -4.75
CA SER A 171 13.17 19.51 -4.90
C SER A 171 11.94 20.11 -4.19
N PRO A 172 12.14 21.06 -3.25
CA PRO A 172 11.03 21.77 -2.60
C PRO A 172 10.16 22.57 -3.58
N GLU A 173 10.73 23.03 -4.69
CA GLU A 173 10.00 23.76 -5.74
C GLU A 173 8.96 22.84 -6.40
N ASN A 174 9.34 21.60 -6.72
CA ASN A 174 8.42 20.63 -7.30
C ASN A 174 7.24 20.32 -6.37
N ILE A 175 7.49 20.24 -5.06
CA ILE A 175 6.44 20.04 -4.04
C ILE A 175 5.53 21.27 -3.97
N LYS A 176 6.12 22.47 -3.95
CA LYS A 176 5.39 23.74 -3.88
C LYS A 176 4.48 23.94 -5.09
N GLU A 177 4.98 23.71 -6.30
CA GLU A 177 4.21 23.86 -7.54
C GLU A 177 3.01 22.91 -7.57
N SER A 178 3.21 21.62 -7.25
CA SER A 178 2.10 20.66 -7.18
C SER A 178 1.11 20.96 -6.07
N LYS A 179 1.57 21.48 -4.91
CA LYS A 179 0.69 21.99 -3.84
C LYS A 179 -0.17 23.14 -4.35
N THR A 180 0.44 24.17 -4.93
CA THR A 180 -0.26 25.35 -5.47
C THR A 180 -1.28 24.93 -6.52
N TRP A 181 -0.91 24.04 -7.43
CA TRP A 181 -1.84 23.53 -8.44
C TRP A 181 -3.06 22.84 -7.82
N LEU A 182 -2.89 22.01 -6.79
CA LEU A 182 -4.02 21.41 -6.08
C LEU A 182 -4.89 22.46 -5.38
N SER A 183 -4.28 23.47 -4.77
CA SER A 183 -4.99 24.59 -4.14
C SER A 183 -5.83 25.40 -5.14
N ASP A 184 -5.30 25.62 -6.34
CA ASP A 184 -6.00 26.36 -7.40
C ASP A 184 -7.23 25.60 -7.95
N HIS A 185 -7.28 24.29 -7.72
CA HIS A 185 -8.39 23.41 -8.10
C HIS A 185 -9.32 23.06 -6.92
N GLN A 186 -9.29 23.87 -5.87
CA GLN A 186 -10.25 23.86 -4.78
C GLN A 186 -11.46 24.76 -5.12
N TYR A 187 -12.66 24.25 -4.91
CA TYR A 187 -13.89 25.03 -5.04
C TYR A 187 -14.05 26.01 -3.87
N LYS A 188 -14.95 26.99 -4.01
CA LYS A 188 -15.22 28.00 -2.97
C LYS A 188 -15.81 27.43 -1.69
N ASP A 189 -16.43 26.25 -1.77
CA ASP A 189 -16.93 25.49 -0.62
C ASP A 189 -15.82 24.71 0.10
N GLY A 190 -14.60 24.69 -0.44
CA GLY A 190 -13.45 23.99 0.11
C GLY A 190 -13.28 22.56 -0.41
N CYS A 191 -14.21 22.03 -1.20
CA CYS A 191 -14.08 20.70 -1.80
C CYS A 191 -13.12 20.75 -3.00
N PHE A 192 -12.49 19.62 -3.33
CA PHE A 192 -11.57 19.55 -4.47
C PHE A 192 -12.25 19.09 -5.75
N GLN A 193 -11.87 19.68 -6.87
CA GLN A 193 -12.36 19.28 -8.18
C GLN A 193 -11.72 17.95 -8.62
N LYS A 194 -12.54 17.03 -9.14
CA LYS A 194 -12.05 15.82 -9.79
C LYS A 194 -11.70 16.10 -11.24
N LEU A 195 -10.40 16.10 -11.56
CA LEU A 195 -9.89 16.32 -12.92
C LEU A 195 -9.10 15.14 -13.45
N GLY A 196 -9.08 15.03 -14.78
CA GLY A 196 -8.36 14.02 -15.52
C GLY A 196 -8.93 12.61 -15.38
N LYS A 197 -8.35 11.68 -16.15
CA LYS A 197 -8.74 10.27 -16.17
C LYS A 197 -7.56 9.38 -15.86
N LEU A 198 -7.72 8.51 -14.86
CA LEU A 198 -6.80 7.41 -14.60
C LEU A 198 -7.16 6.21 -15.47
N PHE A 199 -6.14 5.52 -15.99
CA PHE A 199 -6.32 4.31 -16.79
C PHE A 199 -6.26 3.06 -15.94
N ASN A 200 -5.44 3.05 -14.88
CA ASN A 200 -5.41 2.00 -13.87
C ASN A 200 -6.23 2.36 -12.63
N ASN A 201 -7.50 1.96 -12.62
CA ASN A 201 -8.39 2.24 -11.49
C ASN A 201 -8.00 1.51 -10.19
N ARG A 202 -7.13 0.50 -10.24
CA ARG A 202 -6.68 -0.22 -9.03
C ARG A 202 -5.77 0.62 -8.14
N MET A 203 -5.20 1.70 -8.67
CA MET A 203 -4.30 2.57 -7.89
C MET A 203 -5.03 3.53 -6.95
N LYS A 204 -6.27 3.90 -7.27
CA LYS A 204 -7.04 4.90 -6.50
C LYS A 204 -7.83 4.33 -5.34
N GLY A 205 -7.84 3.01 -5.17
CA GLY A 205 -8.55 2.40 -4.07
C GLY A 205 -10.05 2.74 -4.11
N GLY A 206 -10.61 3.08 -2.95
CA GLY A 206 -12.00 3.52 -2.79
C GLY A 206 -12.33 4.94 -3.27
N VAL A 207 -11.38 5.73 -3.78
CA VAL A 207 -11.63 7.13 -4.18
C VAL A 207 -12.47 7.21 -5.46
N SER A 208 -13.78 7.44 -5.29
CA SER A 208 -14.76 7.44 -6.38
C SER A 208 -15.40 8.80 -6.67
N ASP A 209 -15.54 9.67 -5.68
CA ASP A 209 -16.33 10.91 -5.74
C ASP A 209 -15.52 12.13 -5.25
N ASN A 210 -16.13 13.31 -5.26
CA ASN A 210 -15.46 14.55 -4.86
C ASN A 210 -15.14 14.59 -3.36
N VAL A 211 -15.96 13.96 -2.51
CA VAL A 211 -15.78 13.95 -1.05
C VAL A 211 -14.61 13.07 -0.66
N THR A 212 -14.57 11.83 -1.19
CA THR A 212 -13.45 10.89 -1.02
C THR A 212 -12.14 11.45 -1.59
N LEU A 213 -12.20 12.11 -2.75
CA LEU A 213 -11.04 12.80 -3.32
C LEU A 213 -10.58 13.93 -2.40
N GLY A 214 -11.52 14.73 -1.90
CA GLY A 214 -11.25 15.81 -0.96
C GLY A 214 -10.54 15.26 0.28
N ALA A 215 -11.12 14.27 0.94
CA ALA A 215 -10.55 13.63 2.12
C ALA A 215 -9.15 13.05 1.86
N TYR A 216 -8.92 12.47 0.68
CA TYR A 216 -7.60 11.95 0.30
C TYR A 216 -6.56 13.08 0.16
N ILE A 217 -6.93 14.19 -0.48
CA ILE A 217 -6.06 15.36 -0.64
C ILE A 217 -5.79 16.01 0.72
N THR A 218 -6.80 16.17 1.58
CA THR A 218 -6.63 16.69 2.94
C THR A 218 -5.70 15.81 3.77
N ALA A 219 -5.88 14.49 3.71
CA ALA A 219 -4.97 13.55 4.37
C ALA A 219 -3.54 13.71 3.87
N ALA A 220 -3.33 13.83 2.56
CA ALA A 220 -2.02 14.06 1.97
C ALA A 220 -1.38 15.34 2.49
N PHE A 221 -2.10 16.46 2.55
CA PHE A 221 -1.59 17.72 3.10
C PHE A 221 -1.25 17.64 4.59
N LEU A 222 -2.11 17.01 5.40
CA LEU A 222 -1.87 16.85 6.83
C LEU A 222 -0.68 15.91 7.11
N GLU A 223 -0.51 14.84 6.33
CA GLU A 223 0.67 13.97 6.42
C GLU A 223 1.98 14.66 6.01
N MET A 224 1.89 15.76 5.28
CA MET A 224 3.02 16.63 4.95
C MET A 224 3.28 17.70 6.02
N GLU A 225 2.65 17.58 7.18
CA GLU A 225 2.77 18.51 8.31
C GLU A 225 2.30 19.93 7.96
N MET A 226 1.38 20.08 7.00
CA MET A 226 0.73 21.36 6.76
C MET A 226 -0.16 21.74 7.97
N SER A 227 -0.08 23.01 8.36
CA SER A 227 -0.88 23.54 9.46
C SER A 227 -2.37 23.42 9.17
N VAL A 228 -3.15 23.03 10.18
CA VAL A 228 -4.62 23.04 10.12
C VAL A 228 -5.18 24.46 9.88
N ASN A 229 -4.40 25.49 10.22
CA ASN A 229 -4.73 26.89 9.97
C ASN A 229 -4.36 27.39 8.56
N ASP A 230 -3.73 26.55 7.71
CA ASP A 230 -3.54 26.87 6.29
C ASP A 230 -4.91 26.95 5.62
N ASP A 231 -5.17 28.03 4.88
CA ASP A 231 -6.49 28.33 4.32
C ASP A 231 -7.07 27.16 3.51
N VAL A 232 -6.23 26.47 2.75
CA VAL A 232 -6.62 25.34 1.88
C VAL A 232 -7.06 24.16 2.72
N VAL A 233 -6.32 23.84 3.79
CA VAL A 233 -6.63 22.73 4.71
C VAL A 233 -7.89 23.04 5.50
N ASN A 234 -8.01 24.25 6.03
CA ASN A 234 -9.16 24.67 6.82
C ASN A 234 -10.47 24.65 6.02
N GLN A 235 -10.44 25.20 4.80
CA GLN A 235 -11.60 25.15 3.89
C GLN A 235 -11.94 23.71 3.51
N SER A 236 -10.93 22.87 3.26
CA SER A 236 -11.15 21.47 2.95
C SER A 236 -11.78 20.70 4.11
N LEU A 237 -11.31 20.90 5.34
CA LEU A 237 -11.91 20.31 6.54
C LEU A 237 -13.35 20.79 6.74
N SER A 238 -13.64 22.05 6.42
CA SER A 238 -15.00 22.60 6.46
C SER A 238 -15.93 21.91 5.46
N CYS A 239 -15.51 21.73 4.20
CA CYS A 239 -16.24 20.93 3.21
C CYS A 239 -16.51 19.50 3.71
N LEU A 240 -15.51 18.83 4.29
CA LEU A 240 -15.66 17.46 4.79
C LEU A 240 -16.65 17.39 5.96
N LYS A 241 -16.68 18.42 6.82
CA LYS A 241 -17.63 18.52 7.93
C LYS A 241 -19.08 18.60 7.46
N GLU A 242 -19.36 19.22 6.32
CA GLU A 242 -20.73 19.26 5.78
C GLU A 242 -21.24 17.88 5.37
N HIS A 243 -20.33 16.94 5.09
CA HIS A 243 -20.66 15.60 4.62
C HIS A 243 -20.66 14.53 5.74
N ILE A 244 -20.44 14.90 7.01
CA ILE A 244 -20.46 13.94 8.14
C ILE A 244 -21.86 13.34 8.39
N GLY A 245 -22.91 13.96 7.86
CA GLY A 245 -24.27 13.44 7.96
C GLY A 245 -24.55 12.24 7.06
N ASP A 246 -23.78 12.06 5.98
CA ASP A 246 -23.91 10.92 5.06
C ASP A 246 -22.82 9.88 5.34
N LEU A 247 -23.17 8.89 6.16
CA LEU A 247 -22.29 7.79 6.56
C LEU A 247 -22.58 6.49 5.78
N SER A 248 -23.24 6.59 4.62
CA SER A 248 -23.59 5.44 3.78
C SER A 248 -22.36 4.75 3.19
N ASN A 249 -21.29 5.50 2.94
CA ASN A 249 -20.04 5.00 2.37
C ASN A 249 -19.01 4.74 3.47
N THR A 250 -18.82 3.45 3.81
CA THR A 250 -17.88 3.03 4.88
C THR A 250 -16.44 3.45 4.58
N TYR A 251 -16.01 3.40 3.32
CA TYR A 251 -14.70 3.89 2.91
C TYR A 251 -14.50 5.38 3.19
N THR A 252 -15.46 6.21 2.77
CA THR A 252 -15.42 7.66 3.03
C THR A 252 -15.37 7.95 4.52
N THR A 253 -16.18 7.25 5.32
CA THR A 253 -16.19 7.40 6.78
C THR A 253 -14.84 7.05 7.41
N ALA A 254 -14.20 5.95 6.99
CA ALA A 254 -12.89 5.54 7.49
C ALA A 254 -11.78 6.54 7.12
N LEU A 255 -11.76 7.01 5.88
CA LEU A 255 -10.80 8.00 5.42
C LEU A 255 -11.00 9.35 6.15
N MET A 256 -12.24 9.80 6.32
CA MET A 256 -12.54 11.01 7.10
C MET A 256 -12.13 10.87 8.57
N ALA A 257 -12.38 9.71 9.20
CA ALA A 257 -11.94 9.47 10.57
C ALA A 257 -10.42 9.63 10.69
N TYR A 258 -9.66 9.14 9.70
CA TYR A 258 -8.22 9.35 9.63
C TYR A 258 -7.84 10.83 9.43
N VAL A 259 -8.47 11.53 8.49
CA VAL A 259 -8.25 12.98 8.26
C VAL A 259 -8.48 13.79 9.53
N PHE A 260 -9.60 13.61 10.22
CA PHE A 260 -9.90 14.35 11.44
C PHE A 260 -8.98 13.95 12.61
N THR A 261 -8.49 12.71 12.64
CA THR A 261 -7.42 12.30 13.57
C THR A 261 -6.15 13.12 13.32
N LEU A 262 -5.72 13.24 12.06
CA LEU A 262 -4.54 14.03 11.69
C LEU A 262 -4.71 15.53 11.96
N ALA A 263 -5.93 16.05 11.78
CA ALA A 263 -6.27 17.45 12.05
C ALA A 263 -6.41 17.78 13.56
N GLY A 264 -6.43 16.76 14.42
CA GLY A 264 -6.64 16.92 15.87
C GLY A 264 -8.08 17.19 16.29
N ASP A 265 -9.06 17.03 15.39
CA ASP A 265 -10.49 17.17 15.68
C ASP A 265 -11.04 15.87 16.27
N MET A 266 -10.81 15.68 17.56
CA MET A 266 -11.15 14.43 18.26
C MET A 266 -12.66 14.20 18.37
N GLU A 267 -13.48 15.25 18.42
CA GLU A 267 -14.95 15.14 18.49
C GLU A 267 -15.53 14.54 17.21
N THR A 268 -15.16 15.10 16.05
CA THR A 268 -15.61 14.60 14.75
C THR A 268 -15.08 13.19 14.50
N ARG A 269 -13.82 12.96 14.85
CA ARG A 269 -13.16 11.65 14.78
C ARG A 269 -13.92 10.60 15.59
N ASP A 270 -14.29 10.89 16.82
CA ASP A 270 -15.00 9.96 17.70
C ASP A 270 -16.39 9.64 17.17
N HIS A 271 -17.10 10.64 16.64
CA HIS A 271 -18.40 10.44 15.99
C HIS A 271 -18.32 9.45 14.82
N LEU A 272 -17.32 9.63 13.94
CA LEU A 272 -17.12 8.76 12.77
C LEU A 272 -16.71 7.34 13.18
N LEU A 273 -15.82 7.20 14.16
CA LEU A 273 -15.40 5.89 14.66
C LEU A 273 -16.52 5.14 15.38
N GLN A 274 -17.38 5.84 16.13
CA GLN A 274 -18.58 5.23 16.73
C GLN A 274 -19.53 4.67 15.67
N HIS A 275 -19.65 5.32 14.51
CA HIS A 275 -20.40 4.75 13.39
C HIS A 275 -19.70 3.52 12.82
N LEU A 276 -18.39 3.60 12.56
CA LEU A 276 -17.58 2.49 12.05
C LEU A 276 -17.65 1.26 12.97
N ASP A 277 -17.69 1.46 14.28
CA ASP A 277 -17.87 0.38 15.25
C ASP A 277 -19.18 -0.39 15.07
N LYS A 278 -20.27 0.31 14.69
CA LYS A 278 -21.60 -0.31 14.46
C LYS A 278 -21.64 -1.14 13.18
N VAL A 279 -20.88 -0.74 12.16
CA VAL A 279 -20.84 -1.43 10.85
C VAL A 279 -19.64 -2.37 10.71
N SER A 280 -18.88 -2.58 11.79
CA SER A 280 -17.73 -3.48 11.81
C SER A 280 -18.13 -4.95 11.68
N VAL A 281 -17.32 -5.72 10.96
CA VAL A 281 -17.48 -7.18 10.82
C VAL A 281 -16.59 -7.86 11.84
N LYS A 282 -17.22 -8.56 12.79
CA LYS A 282 -16.57 -9.26 13.91
C LYS A 282 -16.62 -10.76 13.69
N GLU A 283 -15.45 -11.36 13.48
CA GLU A 283 -15.28 -12.81 13.32
C GLU A 283 -14.35 -13.33 14.42
N GLY A 284 -14.93 -13.65 15.59
CA GLY A 284 -14.15 -14.00 16.78
C GLY A 284 -13.25 -12.85 17.22
N ASN A 285 -11.93 -13.05 17.14
CA ASN A 285 -10.91 -12.05 17.49
C ASN A 285 -10.43 -11.21 16.29
N LEU A 286 -11.14 -11.27 15.16
CA LEU A 286 -10.85 -10.52 13.95
C LEU A 286 -11.85 -9.39 13.79
N LEU A 287 -11.33 -8.23 13.40
CA LEU A 287 -12.13 -7.04 13.17
C LEU A 287 -11.75 -6.44 11.81
N HIS A 288 -12.74 -6.18 10.97
CA HIS A 288 -12.54 -5.56 9.66
C HIS A 288 -13.78 -4.83 9.16
N TRP A 289 -13.63 -4.12 8.06
CA TRP A 289 -14.71 -3.38 7.40
C TRP A 289 -14.78 -3.70 5.91
N THR A 290 -16.00 -3.63 5.39
CA THR A 290 -16.35 -3.87 3.99
C THR A 290 -17.27 -2.74 3.51
N GLN A 291 -17.21 -2.36 2.23
CA GLN A 291 -18.05 -1.28 1.70
C GLN A 291 -19.54 -1.63 1.67
N THR A 292 -19.88 -2.88 1.35
CA THR A 292 -21.24 -3.41 1.49
C THR A 292 -21.17 -4.83 2.02
N ALA A 293 -22.23 -5.32 2.66
CA ALA A 293 -22.29 -6.68 3.20
C ALA A 293 -22.10 -7.79 2.15
N THR A 294 -22.27 -7.46 0.86
CA THR A 294 -22.08 -8.38 -0.27
C THR A 294 -20.79 -8.17 -1.04
N ASP A 295 -20.01 -7.12 -0.72
CA ASP A 295 -18.77 -6.82 -1.43
C ASP A 295 -17.62 -7.66 -0.85
N THR A 296 -17.10 -8.57 -1.67
CA THR A 296 -15.97 -9.44 -1.33
C THR A 296 -14.63 -8.89 -1.81
N SER A 297 -14.55 -7.61 -2.19
CA SER A 297 -13.30 -6.96 -2.58
C SER A 297 -12.33 -6.92 -1.41
N ALA A 298 -11.41 -7.89 -1.37
CA ALA A 298 -10.39 -7.99 -0.32
C ALA A 298 -9.51 -6.73 -0.27
N SER A 299 -9.16 -6.14 -1.42
CA SER A 299 -8.31 -4.94 -1.46
C SER A 299 -8.99 -3.72 -0.84
N LEU A 300 -10.28 -3.48 -1.15
CA LEU A 300 -11.00 -2.34 -0.57
C LEU A 300 -11.21 -2.54 0.94
N SER A 301 -11.49 -3.77 1.36
CA SER A 301 -11.66 -4.10 2.78
C SER A 301 -10.37 -3.92 3.58
N VAL A 302 -9.21 -4.26 2.98
CA VAL A 302 -7.89 -3.99 3.55
C VAL A 302 -7.66 -2.49 3.68
N GLU A 303 -7.91 -1.71 2.63
CA GLU A 303 -7.74 -0.26 2.64
C GLU A 303 -8.61 0.43 3.71
N ILE A 304 -9.91 0.10 3.80
CA ILE A 304 -10.83 0.65 4.82
C ILE A 304 -10.31 0.32 6.21
N SER A 305 -9.99 -0.95 6.46
CA SER A 305 -9.53 -1.42 7.77
C SER A 305 -8.19 -0.79 8.18
N SER A 306 -7.29 -0.56 7.22
CA SER A 306 -6.03 0.15 7.42
C SER A 306 -6.25 1.62 7.78
N TYR A 307 -7.20 2.32 7.16
CA TYR A 307 -7.53 3.71 7.55
C TYR A 307 -8.13 3.79 8.96
N VAL A 308 -9.01 2.86 9.34
CA VAL A 308 -9.54 2.80 10.72
C VAL A 308 -8.41 2.53 11.73
N LEU A 309 -7.50 1.61 11.40
CA LEU A 309 -6.33 1.32 12.22
C LEU A 309 -5.46 2.57 12.39
N LEU A 310 -5.19 3.31 11.31
CA LEU A 310 -4.43 4.56 11.36
C LEU A 310 -5.16 5.63 12.21
N ALA A 311 -6.47 5.81 12.05
CA ALA A 311 -7.26 6.75 12.86
C ALA A 311 -7.24 6.42 14.38
N LYS A 312 -7.09 5.13 14.74
CA LYS A 312 -6.94 4.70 16.13
C LYS A 312 -5.51 4.89 16.66
N LEU A 313 -4.49 4.64 15.83
CA LEU A 313 -3.09 4.66 16.24
C LEU A 313 -2.37 6.01 16.08
N SER A 314 -2.88 6.91 15.25
CA SER A 314 -2.27 8.23 15.01
C SER A 314 -2.55 9.26 16.11
N ALA A 315 -3.56 9.02 16.96
CA ALA A 315 -3.72 9.74 18.23
C ALA A 315 -2.85 9.08 19.33
N SER A 316 -2.75 9.67 20.52
CA SER A 316 -2.13 8.99 21.67
C SER A 316 -2.97 7.78 22.08
N PRO A 317 -2.55 6.54 21.77
CA PRO A 317 -3.44 5.38 21.87
C PRO A 317 -3.55 4.91 23.33
N THR A 318 -4.77 4.61 23.76
CA THR A 318 -5.01 3.96 25.06
C THR A 318 -4.74 2.45 24.99
N THR A 319 -4.66 1.78 26.14
CA THR A 319 -4.54 0.30 26.19
C THR A 319 -5.72 -0.39 25.48
N GLU A 320 -6.91 0.21 25.53
CA GLU A 320 -8.10 -0.28 24.83
C GLU A 320 -7.94 -0.12 23.31
N ASP A 321 -7.46 1.03 22.83
CA ASP A 321 -7.16 1.24 21.42
C ASP A 321 -6.12 0.25 20.89
N LEU A 322 -5.13 -0.14 21.70
CA LEU A 322 -4.15 -1.17 21.34
C LEU A 322 -4.78 -2.57 21.22
N GLY A 323 -5.72 -2.92 22.09
CA GLY A 323 -6.47 -4.17 21.99
C GLY A 323 -7.36 -4.22 20.74
N TYR A 324 -8.01 -3.09 20.45
CA TYR A 324 -8.83 -2.90 19.25
C TYR A 324 -7.98 -3.00 17.98
N ALA A 325 -6.88 -2.25 17.92
CA ALA A 325 -5.91 -2.27 16.82
C ALA A 325 -5.33 -3.66 16.59
N SER A 326 -5.04 -4.42 17.66
CA SER A 326 -4.54 -5.79 17.55
C SER A 326 -5.51 -6.71 16.80
N SER A 327 -6.83 -6.54 17.01
CA SER A 327 -7.86 -7.34 16.31
C SER A 327 -7.90 -7.02 14.81
N ILE A 328 -7.68 -5.76 14.43
CA ILE A 328 -7.57 -5.35 13.03
C ILE A 328 -6.29 -5.90 12.40
N ILE A 329 -5.15 -5.76 13.07
CA ILE A 329 -3.84 -6.23 12.58
C ILE A 329 -3.86 -7.75 12.34
N ARG A 330 -4.50 -8.51 13.24
CA ARG A 330 -4.69 -9.97 13.07
C ARG A 330 -5.44 -10.30 11.79
N TRP A 331 -6.48 -9.54 11.46
CA TRP A 331 -7.21 -9.73 10.21
C TRP A 331 -6.39 -9.29 9.00
N LEU A 332 -5.71 -8.14 9.04
CA LEU A 332 -4.85 -7.66 7.95
C LEU A 332 -3.73 -8.66 7.62
N THR A 333 -3.12 -9.28 8.64
CA THR A 333 -2.08 -10.29 8.45
C THR A 333 -2.62 -11.52 7.72
N ARG A 334 -3.91 -11.85 7.87
CA ARG A 334 -4.57 -12.93 7.11
C ARG A 334 -4.71 -12.62 5.62
N GLN A 335 -4.77 -11.35 5.23
CA GLN A 335 -4.95 -10.92 3.84
C GLN A 335 -3.66 -10.91 3.01
N GLN A 336 -2.50 -11.12 3.64
CA GLN A 336 -1.22 -11.18 2.93
C GLN A 336 -1.13 -12.41 2.00
N ASN A 337 -0.66 -12.19 0.79
CA ASN A 337 -0.36 -13.26 -0.16
C ASN A 337 0.92 -14.02 0.21
N HIS A 338 1.25 -15.07 -0.55
CA HIS A 338 2.44 -15.91 -0.29
C HIS A 338 3.77 -15.12 -0.28
N TYR A 339 3.85 -13.99 -0.98
CA TYR A 339 5.03 -13.12 -1.01
C TYR A 339 5.02 -12.03 0.07
N GLY A 340 3.98 -11.98 0.92
CA GLY A 340 3.81 -10.97 1.96
C GLY A 340 3.25 -9.63 1.48
N GLY A 341 2.85 -9.52 0.22
CA GLY A 341 2.16 -8.34 -0.32
C GLY A 341 0.63 -8.44 -0.22
N PHE A 342 -0.05 -7.35 -0.52
CA PHE A 342 -1.50 -7.29 -0.66
C PHE A 342 -1.94 -7.32 -2.14
N SER A 343 -3.21 -7.06 -2.43
CA SER A 343 -3.81 -7.34 -3.74
C SER A 343 -3.68 -6.18 -4.73
N SER A 344 -3.59 -4.94 -4.26
CA SER A 344 -3.54 -3.73 -5.06
C SER A 344 -2.33 -2.85 -4.70
N THR A 345 -2.33 -1.60 -5.16
CA THR A 345 -1.25 -0.63 -4.87
C THR A 345 -1.57 0.22 -3.64
N GLN A 346 -2.85 0.39 -3.32
CA GLN A 346 -3.32 1.33 -2.30
C GLN A 346 -3.64 0.64 -0.96
N ASP A 347 -3.84 -0.68 -0.96
CA ASP A 347 -4.17 -1.52 0.20
C ASP A 347 -2.96 -1.87 1.08
#